data_AF-A0A1F3D7S4-F1
#
_entry.id   AF-A0A1F3D7S4-F1
#
_cell.length_a   1.000
_cell.length_b   1.000
_cell.length_c   1.000
_cell.angle_alpha   90.00
_cell.angle_beta   90.00
_cell.angle_gamma   90.00
#
_symmetry.space_group_name_H-M   'P 1'
#
loop_
_entity.id
_entity.type
_entity.pdbx_description
1 polymer ?
#
loop_
_entity_poly.entity_id
_entity_poly.type
_entity_poly.pdbx_seq_one_letter_code
_entity_poly.pdbx_strand_id
1 'polypeptide(L)'
;MKHFTKVLIAFCLFGYGTTIQAQYSIAAAGGNAGAAFTVSYTVGQVLYSTIGATETINQGVQGPYEISVVTVIAEESVITIEASVYPNPATGFVTLKIESYEPDNLSYRLYDMNGMLFQSDKLKGNETLIQMGSIKSGTYLLKIADNNKELKTFKIIKK
;
A
#
# COMPACT_ATOMS: atom_id res chain seq x y z
N MET A 1 -15.70 -57.06 4.44
CA MET A 1 -15.03 -55.74 4.57
C MET A 1 -14.74 -55.06 3.23
N LYS A 2 -14.10 -55.71 2.25
CA LYS A 2 -13.74 -55.08 0.95
C LYS A 2 -14.93 -54.55 0.11
N HIS A 3 -16.10 -55.18 0.18
CA HIS A 3 -17.30 -54.70 -0.53
C HIS A 3 -17.93 -53.46 0.11
N PHE A 4 -17.87 -53.35 1.44
CA PHE A 4 -18.41 -52.19 2.16
C PHE A 4 -17.64 -50.91 1.83
N THR A 5 -16.30 -51.00 1.76
CA THR A 5 -15.45 -49.88 1.35
C THR A 5 -15.74 -49.42 -0.09
N LYS A 6 -16.00 -50.36 -1.01
CA LYS A 6 -16.34 -50.02 -2.40
C LYS A 6 -17.70 -49.32 -2.52
N VAL A 7 -18.70 -49.76 -1.74
CA VAL A 7 -20.03 -49.14 -1.69
C VAL A 7 -19.95 -47.74 -1.08
N LEU A 8 -19.14 -47.55 -0.04
CA LEU A 8 -18.91 -46.23 0.58
C LEU A 8 -18.26 -45.24 -0.39
N ILE A 9 -17.27 -45.68 -1.18
CA ILE A 9 -16.62 -44.85 -2.20
C ILE A 9 -17.61 -44.49 -3.31
N ALA A 10 -18.44 -45.43 -3.76
CA ALA A 10 -19.47 -45.18 -4.76
C ALA A 10 -20.54 -44.19 -4.26
N PHE A 11 -20.94 -44.29 -2.99
CA PHE A 11 -21.88 -43.35 -2.37
C PHE A 11 -21.30 -41.94 -2.22
N CYS A 12 -20.03 -41.81 -1.84
CA CYS A 12 -19.33 -40.52 -1.86
C CYS A 12 -19.30 -39.93 -3.28
N LEU A 13 -18.97 -40.72 -4.31
CA LEU A 13 -18.89 -40.22 -5.69
C LEU A 13 -20.25 -39.80 -6.28
N PHE A 14 -21.35 -40.44 -5.88
CA PHE A 14 -22.70 -40.07 -6.33
C PHE A 14 -23.38 -39.01 -5.47
N GLY A 15 -22.92 -38.80 -4.23
CA GLY A 15 -23.49 -37.83 -3.28
C GLY A 15 -23.07 -36.38 -3.52
N TYR A 16 -22.00 -36.12 -4.28
CA TYR A 16 -21.52 -34.77 -4.61
C TYR A 16 -22.13 -34.20 -5.91
N GLY A 17 -23.39 -34.54 -6.21
CA GLY A 17 -24.17 -33.91 -7.27
C GLY A 17 -24.71 -32.52 -6.91
N THR A 18 -24.17 -31.84 -5.90
CA THR A 18 -24.57 -30.48 -5.54
C THR A 18 -23.86 -29.48 -6.43
N THR A 19 -24.65 -28.70 -7.16
CA THR A 19 -24.20 -27.57 -7.99
C THR A 19 -23.06 -26.80 -7.34
N ILE A 20 -21.89 -26.80 -7.98
CA ILE A 20 -20.77 -25.95 -7.62
C ILE A 20 -21.21 -24.51 -7.92
N GLN A 21 -21.82 -23.84 -6.95
CA GLN A 21 -22.11 -22.42 -7.03
C GLN A 21 -20.79 -21.70 -6.75
N ALA A 22 -20.14 -21.19 -7.81
CA ALA A 22 -19.02 -20.29 -7.65
C ALA A 22 -19.49 -18.98 -7.00
N GLN A 23 -18.57 -18.26 -6.35
CA GLN A 23 -18.85 -16.92 -5.86
C GLN A 23 -19.41 -16.05 -6.99
N TYR A 24 -20.55 -15.40 -6.76
CA TYR A 24 -21.15 -14.45 -7.70
C TYR A 24 -21.17 -13.07 -7.06
N SER A 25 -20.68 -12.07 -7.78
CA SER A 25 -20.73 -10.67 -7.38
C SER A 25 -21.89 -9.98 -8.09
N ILE A 26 -22.73 -9.23 -7.37
CA ILE A 26 -23.73 -8.37 -7.99
C ILE A 26 -23.02 -7.14 -8.54
N ALA A 27 -22.82 -7.12 -9.85
CA ALA A 27 -22.16 -6.04 -10.55
C ALA A 27 -23.15 -5.09 -11.23
N ALA A 28 -22.74 -3.85 -11.45
CA ALA A 28 -23.55 -2.89 -12.21
C ALA A 28 -23.61 -3.29 -13.69
N ALA A 29 -22.50 -3.82 -14.23
CA ALA A 29 -22.42 -4.44 -15.54
C ALA A 29 -21.30 -5.50 -15.56
N GLY A 30 -21.29 -6.37 -16.56
CA GLY A 30 -20.25 -7.38 -16.73
C GLY A 30 -20.51 -8.26 -17.93
N GLY A 31 -19.53 -9.06 -18.33
CA GLY A 31 -19.65 -9.94 -19.48
C GLY A 31 -18.33 -10.60 -19.87
N ASN A 32 -18.33 -11.26 -21.01
CA ASN A 32 -17.13 -11.85 -21.60
C ASN A 32 -16.73 -11.05 -22.84
N ALA A 33 -15.45 -10.74 -23.00
CA ALA A 33 -14.91 -10.01 -24.13
C ALA A 33 -13.72 -10.75 -24.75
N GLY A 34 -13.69 -10.80 -26.08
CA GLY A 34 -12.52 -11.18 -26.86
C GLY A 34 -12.84 -12.05 -28.08
N ALA A 35 -11.98 -11.94 -29.10
CA ALA A 35 -12.18 -12.58 -30.41
C ALA A 35 -11.50 -13.95 -30.50
N ALA A 36 -10.23 -14.06 -30.06
CA ALA A 36 -9.46 -15.31 -30.04
C ALA A 36 -9.32 -15.92 -28.64
N PHE A 37 -9.47 -15.11 -27.59
CA PHE A 37 -9.46 -15.51 -26.18
C PHE A 37 -10.67 -14.90 -25.48
N THR A 38 -11.16 -15.55 -24.43
CA THR A 38 -12.30 -15.04 -23.65
C THR A 38 -11.79 -14.44 -22.35
N VAL A 39 -12.11 -13.17 -22.10
CA VAL A 39 -11.83 -12.47 -20.84
C VAL A 39 -13.15 -12.10 -20.19
N SER A 40 -13.41 -12.59 -18.98
CA SER A 40 -14.55 -12.14 -18.19
C SER A 40 -14.23 -10.83 -17.49
N TYR A 41 -15.11 -9.83 -17.61
CA TYR A 41 -14.98 -8.53 -16.97
C TYR A 41 -16.23 -8.20 -16.17
N THR A 42 -16.07 -7.30 -15.20
CA THR A 42 -17.14 -6.87 -14.29
C THR A 42 -16.90 -5.41 -13.93
N VAL A 43 -17.97 -4.61 -13.95
CA VAL A 43 -17.96 -3.16 -13.74
C VAL A 43 -18.89 -2.81 -12.57
N GLY A 44 -18.31 -2.22 -11.52
CA GLY A 44 -19.01 -1.68 -10.35
C GLY A 44 -19.56 -2.75 -9.40
N GLN A 45 -19.59 -2.43 -8.10
CA GLN A 45 -20.33 -3.18 -7.07
C GLN A 45 -21.54 -2.34 -6.66
N VAL A 46 -22.75 -2.86 -6.85
CA VAL A 46 -23.99 -2.06 -6.66
C VAL A 46 -24.40 -1.98 -5.18
N LEU A 47 -24.00 -2.96 -4.37
CA LEU A 47 -24.32 -3.06 -2.95
C LEU A 47 -23.08 -3.47 -2.16
N TYR A 48 -22.69 -2.66 -1.18
CA TYR A 48 -21.73 -3.03 -0.14
C TYR A 48 -22.35 -2.68 1.21
N SER A 49 -22.23 -3.56 2.20
CA SER A 49 -22.55 -3.24 3.58
C SER A 49 -21.25 -3.03 4.36
N THR A 50 -21.25 -2.04 5.23
CA THR A 50 -20.16 -1.77 6.15
C THR A 50 -20.59 -2.21 7.54
N ILE A 51 -19.94 -3.22 8.11
CA ILE A 51 -20.21 -3.65 9.49
C ILE A 51 -19.07 -3.13 10.37
N GLY A 52 -19.38 -2.15 11.24
CA GLY A 52 -18.49 -1.71 12.31
C GLY A 52 -18.65 -0.24 12.71
N ALA A 53 -18.63 0.04 14.02
CA ALA A 53 -18.72 1.39 14.57
C ALA A 53 -17.38 2.14 14.63
N THR A 54 -16.26 1.41 14.60
CA THR A 54 -14.88 1.95 14.70
C THR A 54 -13.92 1.43 13.63
N GLU A 55 -14.24 0.32 12.97
CA GLU A 55 -13.46 -0.28 11.89
C GLU A 55 -14.40 -0.61 10.73
N THR A 56 -14.07 -0.15 9.52
CA THR A 56 -14.95 -0.33 8.35
C THR A 56 -14.60 -1.63 7.63
N ILE A 57 -15.34 -2.70 7.90
CA ILE A 57 -15.26 -3.94 7.13
C ILE A 57 -16.28 -3.85 5.99
N ASN A 58 -15.81 -3.66 4.77
CA ASN A 58 -16.65 -3.66 3.57
C ASN A 58 -16.89 -5.10 3.10
N GLN A 59 -18.15 -5.49 2.91
CA GLN A 59 -18.49 -6.73 2.21
C GLN A 59 -18.28 -6.51 0.70
N GLY A 60 -17.25 -7.13 0.11
CA GLY A 60 -16.92 -6.96 -1.32
C GLY A 60 -15.60 -7.63 -1.72
N VAL A 61 -15.30 -7.57 -3.03
CA VAL A 61 -14.07 -8.13 -3.61
C VAL A 61 -12.85 -7.37 -3.07
N GLN A 62 -11.92 -8.08 -2.45
CA GLN A 62 -10.61 -7.55 -2.07
C GLN A 62 -9.83 -7.23 -3.34
N GLY A 63 -9.83 -5.97 -3.75
CA GLY A 63 -8.88 -5.49 -4.76
C GLY A 63 -7.47 -5.46 -4.15
N PRO A 64 -6.42 -5.78 -4.91
CA PRO A 64 -5.07 -5.56 -4.43
C PRO A 64 -4.91 -4.09 -4.06
N TYR A 65 -4.58 -3.81 -2.80
CA TYR A 65 -4.10 -2.50 -2.41
C TYR A 65 -2.71 -2.35 -3.03
N GLU A 66 -2.63 -1.69 -4.18
CA GLU A 66 -1.35 -1.34 -4.79
C GLU A 66 -0.69 -0.27 -3.94
N ILE A 67 0.28 -0.66 -3.12
CA ILE A 67 1.21 0.27 -2.49
C ILE A 67 2.16 0.73 -3.59
N SER A 68 1.76 1.71 -4.38
CA SER A 68 2.68 2.40 -5.27
C SER A 68 3.65 3.21 -4.41
N VAL A 69 4.82 2.65 -4.12
CA VAL A 69 5.95 3.48 -3.70
C VAL A 69 6.25 4.36 -4.92
N VAL A 70 6.06 5.67 -4.79
CA VAL A 70 6.41 6.62 -5.85
C VAL A 70 7.94 6.64 -5.91
N THR A 71 8.51 5.71 -6.64
CA THR A 71 9.91 5.74 -7.03
C THR A 71 9.96 6.58 -8.29
N VAL A 72 10.54 7.78 -8.18
CA VAL A 72 10.76 8.66 -9.33
C VAL A 72 11.61 7.89 -10.34
N ILE A 73 11.04 7.62 -11.51
CA ILE A 73 11.76 7.07 -12.66
C ILE A 73 12.53 8.23 -13.27
N ALA A 74 13.79 8.40 -12.85
CA ALA A 74 14.79 9.12 -13.62
C ALA A 74 15.85 8.09 -13.98
N GLU A 75 16.04 7.88 -15.29
CA GLU A 75 17.08 7.05 -15.88
C GLU A 75 18.47 7.62 -15.54
N GLU A 76 18.92 7.38 -14.32
CA GLU A 76 20.29 7.61 -13.89
C GLU A 76 20.48 6.81 -12.61
N SER A 77 21.11 5.64 -12.71
CA SER A 77 21.65 4.82 -11.61
C SER A 77 21.00 5.16 -10.26
N VAL A 78 19.79 4.63 -10.01
CA VAL A 78 19.03 4.93 -8.80
C VAL A 78 19.85 4.50 -7.59
N ILE A 79 20.53 5.48 -6.97
CA ILE A 79 21.16 5.32 -5.68
C ILE A 79 20.02 5.10 -4.70
N THR A 80 19.76 3.82 -4.42
CA THR A 80 18.65 3.42 -3.55
C THR A 80 19.15 3.48 -2.13
N ILE A 81 18.82 4.55 -1.40
CA ILE A 81 19.17 4.66 0.02
C ILE A 81 18.21 3.83 0.88
N GLU A 82 18.79 3.01 1.75
CA GLU A 82 18.03 2.32 2.81
C GLU A 82 17.81 3.30 3.95
N ALA A 83 16.54 3.67 4.16
CA ALA A 83 16.13 4.68 5.11
C ALA A 83 14.70 4.44 5.58
N SER A 84 14.41 4.81 6.82
CA SER A 84 13.09 4.70 7.47
C SER A 84 12.74 5.96 8.26
N VAL A 85 11.43 6.20 8.46
CA VAL A 85 10.91 7.37 9.20
C VAL A 85 9.86 6.94 10.22
N TYR A 86 10.03 7.29 11.48
CA TYR A 86 9.12 6.94 12.58
C TYR A 86 9.13 7.97 13.72
N PRO A 87 8.06 8.10 14.52
CA PRO A 87 6.76 7.47 14.33
C PRO A 87 5.96 8.13 13.21
N ASN A 88 5.14 7.35 12.53
CA ASN A 88 4.14 7.83 11.57
C ASN A 88 2.81 7.12 11.89
N PRO A 89 1.76 7.81 12.37
CA PRO A 89 1.61 9.26 12.46
C PRO A 89 2.50 9.97 13.52
N ALA A 90 2.97 11.17 13.19
CA ALA A 90 3.80 12.02 14.03
C ALA A 90 2.96 12.94 14.92
N THR A 91 3.48 13.30 16.10
CA THR A 91 2.85 14.26 17.03
C THR A 91 3.78 15.43 17.35
N GLY A 92 4.98 15.16 17.86
CA GLY A 92 5.97 16.18 18.21
C GLY A 92 7.20 16.19 17.31
N PHE A 93 7.72 15.01 16.98
CA PHE A 93 8.90 14.84 16.14
C PHE A 93 8.81 13.55 15.32
N VAL A 94 9.63 13.46 14.28
CA VAL A 94 9.95 12.20 13.61
C VAL A 94 11.45 11.99 13.58
N THR A 95 11.86 10.74 13.67
CA THR A 95 13.22 10.28 13.45
C THR A 95 13.33 9.77 12.03
N LEU A 96 14.25 10.37 11.27
CA LEU A 96 14.73 9.85 10.00
C LEU A 96 15.99 9.02 10.27
N LYS A 97 15.96 7.73 9.94
CA LYS A 97 17.09 6.81 10.09
C LYS A 97 17.61 6.38 8.71
N ILE A 98 18.93 6.44 8.52
CA ILE A 98 19.65 5.97 7.33
C ILE A 98 20.48 4.73 7.72
N GLU A 99 20.37 3.65 6.95
CA GLU A 99 21.02 2.37 7.24
C GLU A 99 22.24 2.10 6.35
N SER A 100 22.18 2.48 5.06
CA SER A 100 23.23 2.16 4.08
C SER A 100 23.56 3.36 3.17
N TYR A 101 24.07 4.46 3.76
CA TYR A 101 24.63 5.60 3.03
C TYR A 101 25.47 6.49 3.97
N GLU A 102 26.57 7.08 3.47
CA GLU A 102 27.34 8.04 4.26
C GLU A 102 26.57 9.38 4.36
N PRO A 103 26.16 9.82 5.57
CA PRO A 103 25.28 10.98 5.73
C PRO A 103 25.96 12.33 5.47
N ASP A 104 27.27 12.37 5.23
CA ASP A 104 28.09 13.59 5.25
C ASP A 104 27.62 14.69 4.29
N ASN A 105 26.96 14.32 3.19
CA ASN A 105 26.40 15.26 2.20
C ASN A 105 24.88 15.15 2.03
N LEU A 106 24.20 14.38 2.87
CA LEU A 106 22.74 14.25 2.79
C LEU A 106 22.04 15.45 3.43
N SER A 107 20.99 15.89 2.77
CA SER A 107 20.06 16.90 3.27
C SER A 107 18.63 16.39 3.22
N TYR A 108 17.79 16.92 4.09
CA TYR A 108 16.35 16.69 4.03
C TYR A 108 15.58 17.98 3.82
N ARG A 109 14.40 17.87 3.22
CA ARG A 109 13.45 18.96 3.04
C ARG A 109 12.03 18.48 3.33
N LEU A 110 11.29 19.22 4.15
CA LEU A 110 9.92 18.91 4.54
C LEU A 110 8.95 19.86 3.85
N TYR A 111 8.00 19.32 3.12
CA TYR A 111 6.98 20.07 2.38
C TYR A 111 5.56 19.69 2.81
N ASP A 112 4.61 20.61 2.70
CA ASP A 112 3.19 20.21 2.67
C ASP A 112 2.77 19.73 1.27
N MET A 113 1.49 19.37 1.13
CA MET A 113 0.94 18.92 -0.15
C MET A 113 0.77 20.00 -1.20
N ASN A 114 0.88 21.28 -0.84
CA ASN A 114 0.88 22.40 -1.78
C ASN A 114 2.31 22.73 -2.26
N GLY A 115 3.32 22.03 -1.75
CA GLY A 115 4.73 22.28 -2.07
C GLY A 115 5.38 23.39 -1.24
N MET A 116 4.73 23.86 -0.16
CA MET A 116 5.32 24.84 0.74
C MET A 116 6.40 24.18 1.60
N LEU A 117 7.61 24.76 1.59
CA LEU A 117 8.76 24.29 2.37
C LEU A 117 8.63 24.72 3.84
N PHE A 118 8.64 23.76 4.76
CA PHE A 118 8.60 24.01 6.20
C PHE A 118 9.99 23.96 6.85
N GLN A 119 10.81 22.97 6.47
CA GLN A 119 12.14 22.76 7.04
C GLN A 119 13.11 22.25 5.98
N SER A 120 14.35 22.68 6.07
CA SER A 120 15.46 22.21 5.23
C SER A 120 16.73 22.25 6.05
N ASP A 121 17.39 21.10 6.22
CA ASP A 121 18.66 21.01 6.97
C ASP A 121 19.48 19.80 6.49
N LYS A 122 20.76 19.75 6.87
CA LYS A 122 21.60 18.56 6.69
C LYS A 122 21.22 17.47 7.69
N LEU A 123 21.46 16.21 7.31
CA LEU A 123 21.31 15.10 8.23
C LEU A 123 22.40 15.16 9.31
N LYS A 124 22.03 14.84 10.55
CA LYS A 124 22.92 14.84 11.73
C LYS A 124 23.38 13.43 12.05
N GLY A 125 24.11 12.81 11.12
CA GLY A 125 24.51 11.42 11.20
C GLY A 125 23.41 10.45 10.75
N ASN A 126 23.45 9.21 11.24
CA ASN A 126 22.54 8.14 10.80
C ASN A 126 21.09 8.35 11.25
N GLU A 127 20.88 9.08 12.34
CA GLU A 127 19.55 9.42 12.85
C GLU A 127 19.40 10.92 12.99
N THR A 128 18.37 11.48 12.35
CA THR A 128 18.07 12.90 12.40
C THR A 128 16.67 13.11 12.95
N LEU A 129 16.56 13.92 14.00
CA LEU A 129 15.29 14.26 14.63
C LEU A 129 14.72 15.54 14.00
N ILE A 130 13.53 15.42 13.43
CA ILE A 130 12.83 16.48 12.69
C ILE A 130 11.64 16.93 13.52
N GLN A 131 11.59 18.23 13.82
CA GLN A 131 10.57 18.81 14.69
C GLN A 131 9.25 19.01 13.94
N MET A 132 8.17 18.43 14.44
CA MET A 132 6.83 18.48 13.85
C MET A 132 5.82 19.21 14.75
N GLY A 133 6.21 19.60 15.98
CA GLY A 133 5.28 20.17 16.96
C GLY A 133 4.69 21.52 16.58
N SER A 134 5.41 22.33 15.79
CA SER A 134 4.99 23.68 15.39
C SER A 134 4.21 23.75 14.07
N ILE A 135 4.02 22.61 13.39
CA ILE A 135 3.31 22.54 12.10
C ILE A 135 1.91 21.94 12.29
N LYS A 136 0.97 22.37 11.44
CA LYS A 136 -0.44 21.96 11.54
C LYS A 136 -0.62 20.47 11.25
N SER A 137 -1.68 19.88 11.80
CA SER A 137 -2.11 18.52 11.43
C SER A 137 -2.37 18.41 9.93
N GLY A 138 -1.92 17.33 9.31
CA GLY A 138 -1.97 17.17 7.86
C GLY A 138 -0.95 16.17 7.33
N THR A 139 -0.86 16.10 6.01
CA THR A 139 0.09 15.24 5.29
C THR A 139 1.27 16.05 4.79
N TYR A 140 2.47 15.53 4.99
CA TYR A 140 3.73 16.16 4.60
C TYR A 140 4.60 15.19 3.81
N LEU A 141 5.46 15.74 2.95
CA LEU A 141 6.47 15.02 2.20
C LEU A 141 7.86 15.37 2.75
N LEU A 142 8.57 14.35 3.24
CA LEU A 142 9.96 14.46 3.64
C LEU A 142 10.84 13.90 2.52
N LYS A 143 11.60 14.78 1.87
CA LYS A 143 12.50 14.47 0.78
C LYS A 143 13.93 14.41 1.28
N ILE A 144 14.69 13.42 0.83
CA ILE A 144 16.13 13.28 1.08
C ILE A 144 16.85 13.52 -0.23
N ALA A 145 17.90 14.33 -0.19
CA ALA A 145 18.70 14.66 -1.36
C ALA A 145 20.19 14.68 -1.05
N ASP A 146 20.99 14.22 -2.02
CA ASP A 146 22.44 14.41 -2.07
C ASP A 146 22.75 15.45 -3.15
N ASN A 147 23.38 16.57 -2.78
CA ASN A 147 23.77 17.62 -3.72
C ASN A 147 22.64 18.05 -4.69
N ASN A 148 21.40 18.16 -4.17
CA ASN A 148 20.14 18.46 -4.88
C ASN A 148 19.53 17.33 -5.73
N LYS A 149 20.18 16.18 -5.88
CA LYS A 149 19.57 14.99 -6.47
C LYS A 149 18.67 14.32 -5.43
N GLU A 150 17.36 14.28 -5.70
CA GLU A 150 16.40 13.59 -4.84
C GLU A 150 16.69 12.08 -4.84
N LEU A 151 16.86 11.51 -3.65
CA LEU A 151 17.16 10.09 -3.46
C LEU A 151 15.93 9.31 -3.01
N LYS A 152 15.15 9.89 -2.08
CA LYS A 152 13.99 9.22 -1.49
C LYS A 152 13.01 10.22 -0.92
N THR A 153 11.73 9.88 -0.99
CA THR A 153 10.64 10.70 -0.43
C THR A 153 9.75 9.84 0.47
N PHE A 154 9.42 10.37 1.66
CA PHE A 154 8.51 9.75 2.63
C PHE A 154 7.26 10.60 2.80
N LYS A 155 6.10 9.94 2.92
CA LYS A 155 4.85 10.57 3.32
C LYS A 155 4.67 10.46 4.83
N ILE A 156 4.58 11.60 5.51
CA ILE A 156 4.37 11.68 6.96
C ILE A 156 2.96 12.22 7.25
N ILE A 157 2.27 11.59 8.18
CA ILE A 157 0.96 12.01 8.67
C ILE A 157 1.17 12.67 10.03
N LYS A 158 0.84 13.96 10.17
CA LYS A 158 0.85 14.69 11.45
C LYS A 158 -0.55 14.71 12.05
N LYS A 159 -0.69 14.22 13.29
CA LYS A 159 -1.92 14.32 14.08
C LYS A 159 -2.04 15.67 14.76
#